data_AF-A0A945JTN8-F1
#
_entry.id   AF-A0A945JTN8-F1
#
_cell.length_a   1.000
_cell.length_b   1.000
_cell.length_c   1.000
_cell.angle_alpha   90.00
_cell.angle_beta   90.00
_cell.angle_gamma   90.00
#
_symmetry.space_group_name_H-M   'P 1'
#
loop_
_entity.id
_entity.type
_entity.pdbx_description
1 polymer ?
#
loop_
_entity_poly.entity_id
_entity_poly.type
_entity_poly.pdbx_seq_one_letter_code
_entity_poly.pdbx_strand_id
1 'polypeptide(L)'
;MRLVLAALVMAVVICSTPQSAKAEISQIVTPRRLVGVAFLGGSAVLAQQGFDLNDEADDFYAAYEQATDRAEIEKLYQRTTNRDVKSQVSWALAAAFGATGVRLLLTGSPKQPSSSLAENDRLAPRQASWRRGIRWFPTIEPGRLSLRIERPLY
;
A
#
# COMPACT_ATOMS: atom_id res chain seq x y z
N MET A 1 22.04 14.16 17.42
CA MET A 1 22.11 13.63 18.80
C MET A 1 20.75 13.36 19.43
N ARG A 2 19.76 14.26 19.35
CA ARG A 2 18.41 14.06 19.95
C ARG A 2 17.65 12.82 19.45
N LEU A 3 17.74 12.51 18.16
CA LEU A 3 17.10 11.32 17.57
C LEU A 3 17.76 10.00 18.00
N VAL A 4 19.08 10.00 18.20
CA VAL A 4 19.82 8.82 18.69
C VAL A 4 19.45 8.54 20.14
N LEU A 5 19.29 9.59 20.94
CA LEU A 5 18.89 9.49 22.35
C LEU A 5 17.43 9.00 22.47
N ALA A 6 16.54 9.48 21.60
CA ALA A 6 15.15 8.99 21.54
C ALA A 6 15.07 7.51 21.13
N ALA A 7 15.86 7.09 20.13
CA ALA A 7 15.94 5.69 19.71
C ALA A 7 16.49 4.79 20.82
N LEU A 8 17.48 5.26 21.58
CA LEU A 8 18.09 4.54 22.68
C LEU A 8 17.15 4.41 23.89
N VAL A 9 16.40 5.47 24.21
CA VAL A 9 15.36 5.44 25.25
C VAL A 9 14.24 4.47 24.87
N MET A 10 13.79 4.48 23.61
CA MET A 10 12.81 3.50 23.11
C MET A 10 13.34 2.07 23.20
N ALA A 11 14.60 1.82 22.84
CA ALA A 11 15.20 0.50 22.94
C ALA A 11 15.29 -0.01 24.40
N VAL A 12 15.63 0.87 25.35
CA VAL A 12 15.72 0.53 26.77
C VAL A 12 14.33 0.22 27.36
N VAL A 13 13.30 0.96 26.96
CA VAL A 13 11.91 0.70 27.39
C VAL A 13 11.38 -0.63 26.84
N ILE A 14 11.71 -0.97 25.58
CA ILE A 14 11.32 -2.27 25.00
C ILE A 14 12.01 -3.43 25.72
N CYS A 15 13.27 -3.27 26.12
CA CYS A 15 14.04 -4.31 26.81
C CYS A 15 13.61 -4.55 28.26
N SER A 16 13.03 -3.56 28.94
CA SER A 16 12.69 -3.61 30.38
C SER A 16 11.25 -4.07 30.68
N THR A 17 10.47 -4.43 29.66
CA THR A 17 9.10 -4.94 29.88
C THR A 17 9.09 -6.38 30.45
N PRO A 18 8.28 -6.66 31.48
CA PRO A 18 8.20 -7.97 32.11
C PRO A 18 7.70 -9.03 31.12
N GLN A 19 8.18 -10.27 31.27
CA GLN A 19 7.96 -11.38 30.34
C GLN A 19 6.48 -11.71 30.10
N SER A 20 5.59 -11.37 31.04
CA SER A 20 4.14 -11.51 30.89
C SER A 20 3.53 -10.47 29.93
N ALA A 21 4.09 -9.25 29.87
CA ALA A 21 3.67 -8.22 28.92
C ALA A 21 4.18 -8.53 27.49
N LYS A 22 5.36 -9.18 27.35
CA LYS A 22 5.87 -9.62 26.04
C LYS A 22 4.94 -10.62 25.35
N ALA A 23 4.24 -11.48 26.10
CA ALA A 23 3.28 -12.43 25.54
C ALA A 23 2.05 -11.74 24.94
N GLU A 24 1.42 -10.78 25.65
CA GLU A 24 0.31 -9.97 25.13
C GLU A 24 0.73 -9.03 24.00
N ILE A 25 1.89 -8.37 24.14
CA ILE A 25 2.42 -7.45 23.13
C ILE A 25 2.80 -8.23 21.86
N SER A 26 3.31 -9.47 21.96
CA SER A 26 3.63 -10.29 20.77
C SER A 26 2.40 -10.69 19.95
N GLN A 27 1.24 -10.82 20.58
CA GLN A 27 -0.03 -11.09 19.89
C GLN A 27 -0.57 -9.84 19.17
N ILE A 28 -0.32 -8.65 19.72
CA ILE A 28 -0.80 -7.38 19.18
C ILE A 28 0.18 -6.80 18.14
N VAL A 29 1.49 -6.95 18.38
CA VAL A 29 2.61 -6.37 17.61
C VAL A 29 3.30 -7.49 16.82
N THR A 30 2.66 -7.90 15.72
CA THR A 30 3.29 -8.80 14.74
C THR A 30 4.24 -7.98 13.85
N PRO A 31 5.39 -8.53 13.39
CA PRO A 31 6.27 -7.84 12.43
C PRO A 31 5.53 -7.34 11.18
N ARG A 32 4.50 -8.08 10.73
CA ARG A 32 3.61 -7.65 9.65
C ARG A 32 2.88 -6.34 9.96
N ARG A 33 2.37 -6.19 11.17
CA ARG A 33 1.67 -4.98 11.61
C ARG A 33 2.64 -3.81 11.74
N LEU A 34 3.88 -4.04 12.20
CA LEU A 34 4.93 -3.01 12.21
C LEU A 34 5.25 -2.50 10.81
N VAL A 35 5.38 -3.40 9.82
CA VAL A 35 5.51 -3.02 8.41
C VAL A 35 4.27 -2.24 7.96
N GLY A 36 3.07 -2.68 8.34
CA GLY A 36 1.82 -1.95 8.06
C GLY A 36 1.85 -0.50 8.57
N VAL A 37 2.29 -0.27 9.81
CA VAL A 37 2.47 1.07 10.39
C VAL A 37 3.51 1.87 9.61
N ALA A 38 4.64 1.27 9.22
CA ALA A 38 5.66 1.96 8.43
C ALA A 38 5.11 2.40 7.06
N PHE A 39 4.31 1.55 6.40
CA PHE A 39 3.64 1.88 5.14
C PHE A 39 2.62 3.02 5.32
N LEU A 40 1.85 3.03 6.41
CA LEU A 40 0.95 4.15 6.72
C LEU A 40 1.72 5.45 7.00
N GLY A 41 2.83 5.38 7.73
CA GLY A 41 3.69 6.52 7.98
C GLY A 41 4.26 7.09 6.68
N GLY A 42 4.80 6.24 5.81
CA GLY A 42 5.29 6.65 4.50
C GLY A 42 4.19 7.23 3.60
N SER A 43 2.99 6.65 3.64
CA SER A 43 1.81 7.17 2.94
C SER A 43 1.46 8.60 3.38
N ALA A 44 1.46 8.88 4.68
CA ALA A 44 1.16 10.21 5.19
C ALA A 44 2.19 11.27 4.73
N VAL A 45 3.48 10.92 4.76
CA VAL A 45 4.56 11.81 4.29
C VAL A 45 4.42 12.10 2.78
N LEU A 46 4.16 11.07 1.98
CA LEU A 46 3.95 11.23 0.53
C LEU A 46 2.68 12.03 0.20
N ALA A 47 1.61 11.87 0.99
CA ALA A 47 0.40 12.65 0.82
C ALA A 47 0.68 14.14 1.05
N GLN A 48 1.38 14.48 2.15
CA GLN A 48 1.81 15.84 2.44
C GLN A 48 2.67 16.41 1.31
N GLN A 49 3.69 15.65 0.87
CA GLN A 49 4.54 16.08 -0.23
C GLN A 49 3.76 16.32 -1.54
N GLY A 50 2.70 15.54 -1.78
CA GLY A 50 1.82 15.76 -2.93
C GLY A 50 1.08 17.09 -2.84
N PHE A 51 0.54 17.44 -1.67
CA PHE A 51 -0.09 18.75 -1.45
C PHE A 51 0.91 19.90 -1.63
N ASP A 52 2.09 19.82 -1.02
CA ASP A 52 3.12 20.87 -1.13
C ASP A 52 3.54 21.11 -2.60
N LEU A 53 3.67 20.03 -3.39
CA LEU A 53 4.01 20.12 -4.81
C LEU A 53 2.85 20.65 -5.66
N ASN A 54 1.62 20.35 -5.27
CA ASN A 54 0.43 20.88 -5.93
C ASN A 54 0.33 22.40 -5.73
N ASP A 55 0.49 22.85 -4.49
CA ASP A 55 0.47 24.27 -4.15
C ASP A 55 1.59 25.02 -4.90
N GLU A 56 2.79 24.45 -5.00
CA GLU A 56 3.88 25.03 -5.79
C GLU A 56 3.56 25.06 -7.30
N ALA A 57 2.80 24.10 -7.82
CA ALA A 57 2.36 24.08 -9.21
C ALA A 57 1.34 25.21 -9.47
N ASP A 58 0.40 25.40 -8.54
CA ASP A 58 -0.62 26.46 -8.60
C ASP A 58 0.04 27.85 -8.56
N ASP A 59 1.07 28.05 -7.74
CA ASP A 59 1.85 29.29 -7.70
C ASP A 59 2.53 29.59 -9.03
N PHE A 60 3.16 28.59 -9.67
CA PHE A 60 3.77 28.78 -10.99
C PHE A 60 2.72 29.03 -12.07
N TYR A 61 1.54 28.43 -11.95
CA TYR A 61 0.44 28.67 -12.88
C TYR A 61 -0.08 30.11 -12.77
N ALA A 62 -0.27 30.61 -11.55
CA ALA A 62 -0.68 32.00 -11.31
C ALA A 62 0.36 33.01 -11.82
N ALA A 63 1.64 32.70 -11.70
CA ALA A 63 2.72 33.52 -12.27
C ALA A 63 2.74 33.47 -13.80
N TYR A 64 2.47 32.29 -14.39
CA TYR A 64 2.36 32.11 -15.84
C TYR A 64 1.23 32.97 -16.43
N GLU A 65 0.06 33.05 -15.79
CA GLU A 65 -1.06 33.87 -16.27
C GLU A 65 -0.74 35.37 -16.33
N GLN A 66 0.18 35.83 -15.48
CA GLN A 66 0.58 37.25 -15.41
C GLN A 66 1.77 37.58 -16.31
N ALA A 67 2.51 36.57 -16.79
CA ALA A 67 3.69 36.77 -17.60
C ALA A 67 3.32 37.21 -19.03
N THR A 68 3.98 38.26 -19.52
CA THR A 68 3.78 38.77 -20.89
C THR A 68 4.94 38.41 -21.81
N ASP A 69 6.10 38.04 -21.24
CA ASP A 69 7.28 37.64 -22.00
C ASP A 69 7.23 36.17 -22.41
N ARG A 70 7.52 35.89 -23.68
CA ARG A 70 7.39 34.56 -24.27
C ARG A 70 8.38 33.54 -23.68
N ALA A 71 9.59 33.97 -23.32
CA ALA A 71 10.58 33.06 -22.74
C ALA A 71 10.28 32.75 -21.28
N GLU A 72 9.71 33.71 -20.54
CA GLU A 72 9.22 33.52 -19.18
C GLU A 72 8.01 32.59 -19.10
N ILE A 73 7.06 32.75 -20.02
CA ILE A 73 5.86 31.90 -20.14
C ILE A 73 6.24 30.42 -20.31
N GLU A 74 7.15 30.09 -21.23
CA GLU A 74 7.58 28.70 -21.47
C GLU A 74 8.27 28.11 -20.23
N LYS A 75 9.12 28.90 -19.56
CA LYS A 75 9.81 28.46 -18.34
C LYS A 75 8.85 28.16 -17.20
N LEU A 76 7.81 28.99 -17.02
CA LEU A 76 6.79 28.78 -15.99
C LEU A 76 5.91 27.58 -16.31
N TYR A 77 5.49 27.42 -17.58
CA TYR A 77 4.73 26.26 -18.04
C TYR A 77 5.43 24.92 -17.73
N GLN A 78 6.73 24.83 -18.05
CA GLN A 78 7.52 23.63 -17.76
C GLN A 78 7.64 23.34 -16.26
N ARG A 79 7.72 24.38 -15.42
CA ARG A 79 7.79 24.24 -13.96
C ARG A 79 6.46 23.76 -13.38
N THR A 80 5.34 24.38 -13.76
CA THR A 80 4.00 23.95 -13.36
C THR A 80 3.78 22.48 -13.70
N THR A 81 4.02 22.10 -14.95
CA THR A 81 3.84 20.72 -15.42
C THR A 81 4.69 19.72 -14.62
N ASN A 82 5.95 20.05 -14.37
CA ASN A 82 6.85 19.17 -13.60
C ASN A 82 6.41 19.04 -12.13
N ARG A 83 5.89 20.11 -11.51
CA ARG A 83 5.40 20.07 -10.12
C ARG A 83 4.09 19.31 -10.00
N ASP A 84 3.15 19.54 -10.92
CA ASP A 84 1.87 18.82 -10.99
C ASP A 84 2.08 17.30 -11.18
N VAL A 85 2.90 16.88 -12.14
CA VAL A 85 3.21 15.45 -12.35
C VAL A 85 3.81 14.82 -11.09
N LYS A 86 4.70 15.53 -10.39
CA LYS A 86 5.27 15.03 -9.14
C LYS A 86 4.22 14.94 -8.02
N SER A 87 3.31 15.90 -7.93
CA SER A 87 2.18 15.86 -7.00
C SER A 87 1.32 14.62 -7.24
N GLN A 88 0.90 14.38 -8.48
CA GLN A 88 0.07 13.23 -8.86
C GLN A 88 0.74 11.90 -8.53
N VAL A 89 2.03 11.76 -8.84
CA VAL A 89 2.81 10.55 -8.49
C VAL A 89 2.90 10.39 -6.97
N SER A 90 3.12 11.47 -6.23
CA SER A 90 3.19 11.43 -4.77
C SER A 90 1.87 10.97 -4.15
N TRP A 91 0.73 11.49 -4.61
CA TRP A 91 -0.59 11.04 -4.16
C TRP A 91 -0.89 9.59 -4.56
N ALA A 92 -0.52 9.16 -5.76
CA ALA A 92 -0.70 7.78 -6.19
C ALA A 92 0.11 6.80 -5.32
N LEU A 93 1.37 7.13 -5.03
CA LEU A 93 2.22 6.34 -4.14
C LEU A 93 1.69 6.37 -2.70
N ALA A 94 1.24 7.52 -2.21
CA ALA A 94 0.60 7.65 -0.91
C ALA A 94 -0.62 6.72 -0.81
N ALA A 95 -1.51 6.71 -1.79
CA ALA A 95 -2.68 5.84 -1.82
C ALA A 95 -2.29 4.35 -1.85
N ALA A 96 -1.32 3.98 -2.69
CA ALA A 96 -0.83 2.60 -2.78
C ALA A 96 -0.21 2.12 -1.45
N PHE A 97 0.61 2.96 -0.82
CA PHE A 97 1.25 2.65 0.46
C PHE A 97 0.22 2.61 1.58
N GLY A 98 -0.75 3.52 1.59
CA GLY A 98 -1.84 3.57 2.55
C GLY A 98 -2.69 2.30 2.50
N ALA A 99 -3.15 1.93 1.30
CA ALA A 99 -3.92 0.71 1.08
C ALA A 99 -3.14 -0.54 1.49
N THR A 100 -1.86 -0.60 1.17
CA THR A 100 -0.96 -1.71 1.57
C THR A 100 -0.79 -1.76 3.09
N GLY A 101 -0.56 -0.62 3.73
CA GLY A 101 -0.41 -0.50 5.18
C GLY A 101 -1.66 -0.96 5.93
N VAL A 102 -2.84 -0.48 5.51
CA VAL A 102 -4.14 -0.93 6.05
C VAL A 102 -4.30 -2.44 5.88
N ARG A 103 -4.00 -2.98 4.69
CA ARG A 103 -4.10 -4.42 4.45
C ARG A 103 -3.19 -5.21 5.38
N LEU A 104 -1.96 -4.76 5.61
CA LEU A 104 -1.01 -5.45 6.50
C LEU A 104 -1.43 -5.40 7.97
N LEU A 105 -2.11 -4.33 8.39
CA LEU A 105 -2.66 -4.21 9.74
C LEU A 105 -3.85 -5.15 9.97
N LEU A 106 -4.73 -5.24 8.97
CA LEU A 106 -5.99 -5.99 9.06
C LEU A 106 -5.85 -7.49 8.73
N THR A 107 -4.88 -7.90 7.91
CA THR A 107 -4.69 -9.32 7.54
C THR A 107 -3.82 -10.08 8.55
N GLY A 108 -4.36 -10.21 9.77
CA GLY A 108 -3.75 -10.93 10.90
C GLY A 108 -4.51 -12.21 11.25
N SER A 109 -4.18 -13.32 10.61
CA SER A 109 -4.36 -14.63 11.23
C SER A 109 -3.13 -15.47 10.93
N PRO A 110 -2.35 -15.89 11.94
CA PRO A 110 -1.28 -16.84 11.72
C PRO A 110 -1.94 -18.15 11.30
N LYS A 111 -1.80 -18.51 10.02
CA LYS A 111 -2.03 -19.90 9.63
C LYS A 111 -0.91 -20.67 10.31
N GLN A 112 -1.21 -21.35 11.41
CA GLN A 112 -0.32 -22.36 11.99
C GLN A 112 0.20 -23.21 10.82
N PRO A 113 1.53 -23.41 10.69
CA PRO A 113 2.04 -24.35 9.71
C PRO A 113 1.51 -25.72 10.16
N SER A 114 0.48 -26.22 9.48
CA SER A 114 0.04 -27.59 9.64
C SER A 114 1.23 -28.46 9.26
N SER A 115 1.81 -29.12 10.26
CA SER A 115 2.77 -30.20 10.13
C SER A 115 2.09 -31.42 9.48
N SER A 116 1.58 -31.27 8.27
CA SER A 116 0.92 -32.34 7.49
C SER A 116 1.60 -32.53 6.13
N LEU A 117 2.91 -32.28 6.06
CA LEU A 117 3.73 -32.52 4.87
C LEU A 117 4.10 -34.00 4.66
N ALA A 118 3.55 -34.94 5.43
CA ALA A 118 3.89 -36.35 5.35
C ALA A 118 2.75 -37.28 4.90
N GLU A 119 1.52 -36.79 4.70
CA GLU A 119 0.36 -37.68 4.49
C GLU A 119 -0.61 -37.15 3.43
N ASN A 120 -0.09 -36.87 2.24
CA ASN A 120 -0.95 -36.62 1.07
C ASN A 120 -0.39 -37.13 -0.26
N ASP A 121 0.67 -37.94 -0.23
CA ASP A 121 1.28 -38.51 -1.44
C ASP A 121 0.61 -39.81 -1.93
N ARG A 122 -0.57 -40.14 -1.41
CA ARG A 122 -1.34 -41.30 -1.87
C ARG A 122 -2.81 -40.94 -2.07
N LEU A 123 -3.13 -40.67 -3.34
CA LEU A 123 -4.46 -40.80 -3.97
C LEU A 123 -5.47 -39.66 -3.72
N ALA A 124 -5.64 -38.75 -4.69
CA ALA A 124 -6.91 -38.43 -5.37
C ALA A 124 -6.89 -37.07 -6.12
N PRO A 125 -7.63 -36.92 -7.24
CA PRO A 125 -7.60 -35.73 -8.08
C PRO A 125 -8.41 -34.57 -7.47
N ARG A 126 -7.75 -33.41 -7.40
CA ARG A 126 -8.28 -32.07 -7.72
C ARG A 126 -9.77 -31.83 -7.40
N GLN A 127 -10.11 -31.68 -6.13
CA GLN A 127 -11.30 -30.93 -5.71
C GLN A 127 -10.90 -29.77 -4.80
N ALA A 128 -10.50 -28.67 -5.43
CA ALA A 128 -10.40 -27.37 -4.80
C ALA A 128 -11.81 -26.90 -4.44
N SER A 129 -12.22 -27.16 -3.21
CA SER A 129 -13.41 -26.65 -2.54
C SER A 129 -13.29 -25.15 -2.27
N TRP A 130 -13.13 -24.35 -3.33
CA TRP A 130 -13.29 -22.91 -3.27
C TRP A 130 -14.67 -22.53 -3.80
N ARG A 131 -15.58 -22.41 -2.83
CA ARG A 131 -16.81 -21.60 -2.81
C ARG A 131 -17.88 -21.93 -3.86
N ARG A 132 -19.08 -22.25 -3.35
CA ARG A 132 -20.38 -22.06 -4.01
C ARG A 132 -20.58 -20.57 -4.36
N GLY A 133 -19.96 -20.12 -5.44
CA GLY A 133 -20.04 -18.74 -5.91
C GLY A 133 -19.80 -18.72 -7.42
N ILE A 134 -20.59 -17.90 -8.11
CA ILE A 134 -20.58 -17.69 -9.56
C ILE A 134 -19.12 -17.55 -10.04
N ARG A 135 -18.70 -18.44 -10.96
CA ARG A 135 -17.37 -18.37 -11.57
C ARG A 135 -17.41 -17.46 -12.79
N TRP A 136 -16.58 -16.45 -12.78
CA TRP A 136 -16.35 -15.54 -13.89
C TRP A 136 -15.05 -15.95 -14.57
N PHE A 137 -15.14 -16.36 -15.83
CA PHE A 137 -13.97 -16.63 -16.67
C PHE A 137 -13.89 -15.55 -17.75
N PRO A 138 -12.94 -14.61 -17.67
CA PRO A 138 -12.65 -13.75 -18.80
C PRO A 138 -11.91 -14.58 -19.85
N THR A 139 -12.58 -14.91 -20.95
CA THR A 139 -11.93 -15.47 -22.13
C THR A 139 -11.54 -14.31 -23.04
N ILE A 140 -10.23 -14.12 -23.23
CA ILE A 140 -9.70 -13.11 -24.13
C ILE A 140 -9.35 -13.82 -25.44
N GLU A 141 -10.22 -13.65 -26.45
CA GLU A 141 -9.92 -14.00 -27.84
C GLU A 141 -9.61 -12.70 -28.61
N PRO A 142 -8.67 -12.72 -29.57
CA PRO A 142 -8.32 -11.54 -30.35
C PRO A 142 -9.54 -11.07 -31.16
N GLY A 143 -10.04 -9.87 -30.83
CA GLY A 143 -11.14 -9.20 -31.52
C GLY A 143 -12.54 -9.35 -30.89
N ARG A 144 -12.71 -10.11 -29.79
CA ARG A 144 -13.98 -10.15 -29.05
C ARG A 144 -13.76 -10.37 -27.56
N LEU A 145 -14.31 -9.45 -26.76
CA LEU A 145 -14.48 -9.62 -25.32
C LEU A 145 -15.85 -10.27 -25.10
N SER A 146 -15.86 -11.51 -24.61
CA SER A 146 -17.10 -12.19 -24.26
C SER A 146 -17.05 -12.69 -22.81
N LEU A 147 -18.22 -12.70 -22.17
CA LEU A 147 -18.40 -13.01 -20.77
C LEU A 147 -19.32 -14.23 -20.67
N ARG A 148 -18.77 -15.38 -20.28
CA ARG A 148 -19.52 -16.62 -20.13
C ARG A 148 -19.89 -16.81 -18.65
N ILE A 149 -21.19 -16.86 -18.38
CA ILE A 149 -21.74 -17.11 -17.04
C ILE A 149 -22.29 -18.54 -17.04
N GLU A 150 -21.63 -19.44 -16.32
CA GLU A 150 -22.15 -20.79 -16.12
C GLU A 150 -22.81 -20.86 -14.73
N ARG A 151 -24.12 -21.15 -14.72
CA ARG A 151 -24.86 -21.50 -13.49
C ARG A 151 -24.98 -23.02 -13.42
N PRO A 152 -24.51 -23.68 -12.35
CA PRO A 152 -24.78 -25.10 -12.16
C PRO A 152 -26.25 -25.28 -11.80
N LEU A 153 -27.00 -25.99 -12.65
CA LEU A 153 -28.30 -26.54 -12.28
C LEU A 153 -28.06 -27.89 -11.58
N TYR A 154 -28.30 -27.87 -10.27
CA TYR A 154 -28.40 -28.97 -9.30
C TYR A 154 -27.26 -30.01 -9.25
#